data_AF-A2FI43-F1
#
_entry.id   AF-A2FI43-F1
#
_cell.length_a   1.000
_cell.length_b   1.000
_cell.length_c   1.000
_cell.angle_alpha   90.00
_cell.angle_beta   90.00
_cell.angle_gamma   90.00
#
_symmetry.space_group_name_H-M   'P 1'
#
loop_
_entity.id
_entity.type
_entity.pdbx_description
1 polymer ?
#
loop_
_entity_poly.entity_id
_entity_poly.type
_entity_poly.pdbx_seq_one_letter_code
_entity_poly.pdbx_strand_id
1 'polypeptide(L)'
;MSEDAALQSLVKKYGDADWSAIANALRTKNSRQCHDRWFYYLSPKLNRNPFTEEEDNKLIQLEKKYGQHWVKIAKHFSGRTDTQIKNRWNVIKRRLENDRPIMTTTYINQAENPFDYNPQQLFWDAQNLFQFSQMTAQY
;
A
#
# COMPACT_ATOMS: atom_id res chain seq x y z
N MET A 1 -15.78 8.78 -30.23
CA MET A 1 -14.38 8.55 -29.80
C MET A 1 -14.31 8.83 -28.31
N SER A 2 -13.81 7.91 -27.49
CA SER A 2 -13.68 8.16 -26.04
C SER A 2 -12.66 9.28 -25.79
N GLU A 3 -12.87 10.09 -24.76
CA GLU A 3 -11.97 11.18 -24.38
C GLU A 3 -10.54 10.67 -24.12
N ASP A 4 -10.39 9.47 -23.56
CA ASP A 4 -9.09 8.82 -23.36
C ASP A 4 -8.39 8.49 -24.69
N ALA A 5 -9.15 8.07 -25.71
CA ALA A 5 -8.60 7.77 -27.03
C ALA A 5 -8.13 9.06 -27.74
N ALA A 6 -8.85 10.17 -27.55
CA ALA A 6 -8.43 11.48 -28.02
C ALA A 6 -7.17 11.97 -27.29
N LEU A 7 -7.10 11.80 -25.97
CA LEU A 7 -5.91 12.14 -25.20
C LEU A 7 -4.70 11.31 -25.64
N GLN A 8 -4.87 10.00 -25.86
CA GLN A 8 -3.79 9.14 -26.36
C GLN A 8 -3.29 9.54 -27.74
N SER A 9 -4.18 9.90 -28.66
CA SER A 9 -3.78 10.33 -30.01
C SER A 9 -3.05 11.68 -29.98
N LEU A 10 -3.48 12.61 -29.13
CA LEU A 10 -2.81 13.90 -28.94
C LEU A 10 -1.43 13.74 -28.31
N VAL A 11 -1.27 12.89 -27.29
CA VAL A 11 0.04 12.61 -26.70
C VAL A 11 0.96 11.91 -27.72
N LYS A 12 0.45 11.01 -28.56
CA LYS A 12 1.23 10.41 -29.65
C LYS A 12 1.71 11.47 -30.67
N LYS A 13 0.93 12.52 -30.90
CA LYS A 13 1.25 13.60 -31.85
C LYS A 13 2.22 14.64 -31.28
N TYR A 14 2.01 15.07 -30.04
CA TYR A 14 2.73 16.20 -29.43
C TYR A 14 3.81 15.77 -28.41
N GLY A 15 3.84 14.50 -27.99
CA GLY A 15 4.66 14.02 -26.88
C GLY A 15 4.03 14.30 -25.52
N ASP A 16 4.67 13.85 -24.43
CA ASP A 16 4.19 13.96 -23.04
C ASP A 16 4.87 15.12 -22.25
N ALA A 17 5.42 16.11 -22.97
CA ALA A 17 6.15 17.24 -22.38
C ALA A 17 5.31 18.53 -22.24
N ASP A 18 4.45 18.83 -23.24
CA ASP A 18 3.64 20.06 -23.26
C ASP A 18 2.14 19.76 -23.12
N TRP A 19 1.69 19.74 -21.88
CA TRP A 19 0.29 19.50 -21.53
C TRP A 19 -0.63 20.70 -21.80
N SER A 20 -0.07 21.90 -22.00
CA SER A 20 -0.83 23.09 -22.39
C SER A 20 -1.27 22.99 -23.85
N ALA A 21 -0.37 22.59 -24.75
CA ALA A 21 -0.73 22.31 -26.14
C ALA A 21 -1.78 21.19 -26.25
N ILE A 22 -1.62 20.10 -25.50
CA ILE A 22 -2.58 18.97 -25.51
C ILE A 22 -3.96 19.40 -25.00
N ALA A 23 -4.03 20.11 -23.88
CA ALA A 23 -5.29 20.58 -23.32
C ALA A 23 -6.01 21.55 -24.28
N ASN A 24 -5.27 22.46 -24.91
CA ASN A 24 -5.82 23.39 -25.92
C ASN A 24 -6.36 22.64 -27.13
N ALA A 25 -5.72 21.55 -27.55
CA ALA A 25 -6.20 20.70 -28.64
C ALA A 25 -7.42 19.86 -28.24
N LEU A 26 -7.48 19.39 -26.98
CA LEU A 26 -8.59 18.58 -26.47
C LEU A 26 -9.85 19.42 -26.17
N ARG A 27 -9.68 20.69 -25.77
CA ARG A 27 -10.73 21.68 -25.46
C ARG A 27 -11.73 21.31 -24.34
N THR A 28 -11.72 20.08 -23.85
CA THR A 28 -12.62 19.59 -22.79
C THR A 28 -12.00 19.57 -21.40
N LYS A 29 -10.66 19.58 -21.30
CA LYS A 29 -9.92 19.49 -20.03
C LYS A 29 -8.80 20.52 -19.97
N ASN A 30 -8.36 20.82 -18.75
CA ASN A 30 -7.14 21.60 -18.52
C ASN A 30 -5.88 20.71 -18.55
N SER A 31 -4.71 21.37 -18.64
CA SER A 31 -3.40 20.70 -18.75
C SER A 31 -3.12 19.71 -17.63
N ARG A 32 -3.48 20.07 -16.40
CA ARG A 32 -3.27 19.21 -15.24
C ARG A 32 -4.10 17.93 -15.33
N GLN A 33 -5.37 18.04 -15.71
CA GLN A 33 -6.24 16.89 -15.87
C GLN A 33 -5.74 15.96 -16.98
N CYS A 34 -5.25 16.50 -18.10
CA CYS A 34 -4.64 15.72 -19.17
C CYS A 34 -3.38 14.99 -18.69
N HIS A 35 -2.48 15.71 -18.02
CA HIS A 35 -1.26 15.14 -17.42
C HIS A 35 -1.59 14.01 -16.44
N ASP A 36 -2.47 14.27 -15.46
CA ASP A 36 -2.81 13.31 -14.42
C ASP A 36 -3.49 12.08 -15.03
N ARG A 37 -4.39 12.28 -16.00
CA ARG A 37 -5.03 11.16 -16.71
C ARG A 37 -4.00 10.30 -17.44
N TRP A 38 -3.02 10.93 -18.10
CA TRP A 38 -1.96 10.20 -18.77
C TRP A 38 -1.05 9.47 -17.78
N PHE A 39 -0.49 10.17 -16.82
CA PHE A 39 0.53 9.65 -15.90
C PHE A 39 -0.02 8.54 -15.01
N TYR A 40 -1.23 8.71 -14.47
CA TYR A 40 -1.82 7.76 -13.53
C TYR A 40 -2.62 6.63 -14.19
N TYR A 41 -3.04 6.76 -15.46
CA TYR A 41 -3.97 5.80 -16.06
C TYR A 41 -3.67 5.37 -17.49
N LEU A 42 -3.24 6.26 -18.39
CA LEU A 42 -3.17 5.93 -19.83
C LEU A 42 -1.76 5.59 -20.32
N SER A 43 -0.72 6.07 -19.65
CA SER A 43 0.66 5.87 -20.08
C SER A 43 0.99 4.38 -20.23
N PRO A 44 1.65 3.95 -21.32
CA PRO A 44 2.10 2.56 -21.47
C PRO A 44 3.20 2.22 -20.46
N LYS A 45 3.90 3.21 -19.90
CA LYS A 45 4.92 3.02 -18.86
C LYS A 45 4.33 2.62 -17.50
N LEU A 46 3.02 2.75 -17.33
CA LEU A 46 2.32 2.39 -16.10
C LEU A 46 2.15 0.88 -15.98
N ASN A 47 2.68 0.29 -14.91
CA ASN A 47 2.49 -1.12 -14.58
C ASN A 47 1.13 -1.31 -13.89
N ARG A 48 0.24 -2.06 -14.53
CA ARG A 48 -1.11 -2.38 -14.05
C ARG A 48 -1.26 -3.81 -13.52
N ASN A 49 -0.19 -4.59 -13.53
CA ASN A 49 -0.21 -5.96 -13.03
C ASN A 49 -0.42 -5.96 -11.50
N PRO A 50 -0.90 -7.05 -10.91
CA PRO A 50 -0.94 -7.22 -9.46
C PRO A 50 0.43 -6.96 -8.83
N PHE A 51 0.45 -6.54 -7.56
CA PHE A 51 1.69 -6.44 -6.81
C PHE A 51 2.22 -7.84 -6.50
N THR A 52 3.50 -8.05 -6.74
CA THR A 52 4.17 -9.30 -6.37
C THR A 52 4.55 -9.31 -4.89
N GLU A 53 4.89 -10.48 -4.36
CA GLU A 53 5.32 -10.61 -2.97
C GLU A 53 6.66 -9.88 -2.72
N GLU A 54 7.56 -9.88 -3.71
CA GLU A 54 8.82 -9.12 -3.65
C GLU A 54 8.56 -7.61 -3.61
N GLU A 55 7.59 -7.12 -4.38
CA GLU A 55 7.18 -5.73 -4.33
C GLU A 55 6.58 -5.36 -2.96
N ASP A 56 5.78 -6.25 -2.37
CA ASP A 56 5.20 -6.05 -1.03
C ASP A 56 6.29 -6.01 0.06
N ASN A 57 7.21 -6.97 0.05
CA ASN A 57 8.34 -7.02 0.98
C ASN A 57 9.19 -5.75 0.87
N LYS A 58 9.46 -5.30 -0.36
CA LYS A 58 10.16 -4.05 -0.61
C LYS A 58 9.39 -2.84 -0.09
N LEU A 59 8.07 -2.81 -0.29
CA LEU A 59 7.21 -1.72 0.18
C LEU A 59 7.24 -1.63 1.71
N ILE A 60 7.13 -2.75 2.41
CA ILE A 60 7.20 -2.81 3.87
C ILE A 60 8.54 -2.26 4.38
N GLN A 61 9.66 -2.65 3.76
CA GLN A 61 10.98 -2.15 4.14
C GLN A 61 11.13 -0.64 3.91
N LEU A 62 10.65 -0.15 2.77
CA LEU A 62 10.74 1.27 2.41
C LEU A 62 9.82 2.15 3.26
N GLU A 63 8.63 1.66 3.63
CA GLU A 63 7.74 2.35 4.55
C GLU A 63 8.37 2.44 5.95
N LYS A 64 8.97 1.36 6.46
CA LYS A 64 9.72 1.40 7.72
C LYS A 64 10.88 2.39 7.69
N LYS A 65 11.55 2.53 6.54
CA LYS A 65 12.72 3.41 6.37
C LYS A 65 12.34 4.88 6.18
N TYR A 66 11.32 5.16 5.37
CA TYR A 66 10.99 6.51 4.93
C TYR A 66 9.66 7.02 5.47
N GLY A 67 8.82 6.21 6.10
CA GLY A 67 7.44 6.53 6.44
C GLY A 67 6.54 6.63 5.21
N GLN A 68 5.44 7.37 5.32
CA GLN A 68 4.41 7.51 4.28
C GLN A 68 4.78 8.51 3.16
N HIS A 69 6.05 8.54 2.76
CA HIS A 69 6.54 9.41 1.69
C HIS A 69 6.39 8.72 0.33
N TRP A 70 5.15 8.56 -0.14
CA TRP A 70 4.80 7.73 -1.31
C TRP A 70 5.50 8.11 -2.60
N VAL A 71 5.66 9.42 -2.88
CA VAL A 71 6.39 9.90 -4.06
C VAL A 71 7.86 9.46 -4.01
N LYS A 72 8.48 9.45 -2.83
CA LYS A 72 9.86 8.97 -2.63
C LYS A 72 9.94 7.45 -2.79
N ILE A 73 8.99 6.73 -2.20
CA ILE A 73 8.93 5.27 -2.26
C ILE A 73 8.69 4.79 -3.70
N ALA A 74 7.78 5.42 -4.46
CA ALA A 74 7.45 5.05 -5.83
C ALA A 74 8.66 5.08 -6.78
N LYS A 75 9.66 5.94 -6.52
CA LYS A 75 10.92 5.96 -7.29
C LYS A 75 11.70 4.64 -7.21
N HIS A 76 11.42 3.79 -6.22
CA HIS A 76 12.02 2.47 -6.09
C HIS A 76 11.25 1.37 -6.84
N PHE A 77 10.13 1.67 -7.50
CA PHE A 77 9.30 0.71 -8.21
C PHE A 77 9.18 1.09 -9.69
N SER A 78 9.54 0.18 -10.58
CA SER A 78 9.48 0.41 -12.02
C SER A 78 8.01 0.44 -12.49
N GLY A 79 7.57 1.61 -12.96
CA GLY A 79 6.23 1.78 -13.53
C GLY A 79 5.08 1.81 -12.52
N ARG A 80 5.36 1.88 -11.21
CA ARG A 80 4.33 2.10 -10.17
C ARG A 80 4.25 3.57 -9.81
N THR A 81 3.04 4.09 -9.67
CA THR A 81 2.79 5.45 -9.17
C THR A 81 2.69 5.47 -7.64
N ASP A 82 2.95 6.62 -7.04
CA ASP A 82 2.76 6.86 -5.61
C ASP A 82 1.33 6.53 -5.14
N THR A 83 0.34 6.77 -6.01
CA THR A 83 -1.05 6.39 -5.75
C THR A 83 -1.21 4.87 -5.64
N GLN A 84 -0.60 4.10 -6.55
CA GLN A 84 -0.62 2.63 -6.47
C GLN A 84 0.10 2.13 -5.23
N ILE A 85 1.25 2.70 -4.89
CA ILE A 85 2.02 2.35 -3.70
C ILE A 85 1.21 2.59 -2.42
N LYS A 86 0.62 3.77 -2.27
CA LYS A 86 -0.24 4.10 -1.12
C LYS A 86 -1.42 3.12 -1.01
N ASN A 87 -2.08 2.84 -2.14
CA ASN A 87 -3.21 1.93 -2.15
C ASN A 87 -2.79 0.50 -1.76
N ARG A 88 -1.63 0.04 -2.24
CA ARG A 88 -1.11 -1.28 -1.84
C ARG A 88 -0.77 -1.33 -0.37
N TRP A 89 -0.13 -0.30 0.17
CA TRP A 89 0.17 -0.21 1.59
C TRP A 89 -1.09 -0.33 2.45
N ASN A 90 -2.19 0.35 2.09
CA ASN A 90 -3.44 0.23 2.83
C ASN A 90 -3.99 -1.20 2.85
N VAL A 91 -3.77 -1.98 1.79
CA VAL A 91 -4.14 -3.41 1.76
C VAL A 91 -3.24 -4.23 2.68
N ILE A 92 -1.91 -4.02 2.62
CA ILE A 92 -0.94 -4.70 3.48
C ILE A 92 -1.22 -4.39 4.95
N LYS A 93 -1.38 -3.11 5.29
CA LYS A 93 -1.65 -2.64 6.65
C LYS A 93 -2.89 -3.30 7.24
N ARG A 94 -3.99 -3.38 6.49
CA ARG A 94 -5.22 -4.07 6.94
C ARG A 94 -4.99 -5.56 7.21
N ARG A 95 -4.19 -6.25 6.37
CA ARG A 95 -3.84 -7.66 6.60
C ARG A 95 -3.06 -7.81 7.89
N LEU A 96 -2.04 -6.98 8.11
CA LEU A 96 -1.25 -6.97 9.35
C LEU A 96 -2.08 -6.65 10.60
N GLU A 97 -3.08 -5.78 10.49
CA GLU A 97 -4.00 -5.45 11.59
C GLU A 97 -4.95 -6.61 11.91
N ASN A 98 -5.44 -7.31 10.88
CA ASN A 98 -6.36 -8.46 11.02
C ASN A 98 -5.65 -9.74 11.49
N ASP A 99 -4.41 -9.96 11.04
CA ASP A 99 -3.59 -11.11 11.42
C ASP A 99 -2.98 -10.94 12.83
N ARG A 100 -3.14 -9.76 13.44
CA ARG A 100 -2.76 -9.53 14.83
C ARG A 100 -3.67 -10.43 15.69
N PRO A 101 -3.11 -11.40 16.44
CA PRO A 101 -3.94 -12.27 17.26
C PRO A 101 -4.79 -11.42 18.19
N ILE A 102 -6.11 -11.66 18.20
CA ILE A 102 -7.03 -11.06 19.15
C ILE A 102 -6.72 -11.69 20.53
N MET A 103 -5.62 -11.26 21.14
CA MET A 103 -5.23 -11.60 22.50
C MET A 103 -6.21 -11.03 23.53
N THR A 104 -7.11 -10.13 23.14
CA THR A 104 -8.07 -9.49 24.05
C THR A 104 -9.34 -10.33 24.25
N THR A 105 -9.95 -10.87 23.20
CA THR A 105 -11.23 -11.60 23.33
C THR A 105 -11.12 -12.89 24.12
N THR A 106 -10.05 -13.68 23.94
CA THR A 106 -9.92 -14.95 24.69
C THR A 106 -9.55 -14.72 26.16
N TYR A 107 -8.71 -13.72 26.46
CA TYR A 107 -8.32 -13.38 27.84
C TYR A 107 -9.41 -12.63 28.62
N ILE A 108 -10.17 -11.73 27.98
CA ILE A 108 -11.28 -11.00 28.63
C ILE A 108 -12.37 -11.96 29.11
N ASN A 109 -12.59 -13.08 28.42
CA ASN A 109 -13.57 -14.09 28.82
C ASN A 109 -13.07 -15.04 29.93
N GLN A 110 -11.77 -15.00 30.27
CA GLN A 110 -11.16 -15.80 31.34
C GLN A 110 -10.81 -14.96 32.57
N ALA A 111 -10.76 -13.63 32.44
CA ALA A 111 -10.52 -12.73 33.56
C ALA A 111 -11.84 -12.47 34.30
N GLU A 112 -11.95 -12.93 35.55
CA GLU A 112 -13.10 -12.64 36.42
C GLU A 112 -13.26 -11.14 36.73
N ASN A 113 -12.30 -10.28 36.37
CA ASN A 113 -12.38 -8.83 36.53
C ASN A 113 -11.70 -8.05 35.37
N PRO A 114 -12.43 -7.19 34.62
CA PRO A 114 -11.90 -6.47 33.46
C PRO A 114 -10.83 -5.40 33.73
N PHE A 115 -10.49 -5.14 35.00
CA PHE A 115 -9.59 -4.04 35.41
C PHE A 115 -8.17 -4.49 35.83
N ASP A 116 -7.89 -5.79 35.88
CA ASP A 116 -6.56 -6.31 36.27
C ASP A 116 -5.54 -6.37 35.11
N TYR A 117 -5.80 -5.63 34.02
CA TYR A 117 -4.92 -5.61 32.85
C TYR A 117 -3.59 -4.91 33.18
N ASN A 118 -2.56 -5.70 33.48
CA ASN A 118 -1.17 -5.23 33.57
C ASN A 118 -0.42 -5.56 32.25
N PRO A 119 -0.05 -4.56 31.44
CA PRO A 119 0.67 -4.75 30.18
C PRO A 119 2.02 -5.47 30.32
N GLN A 120 2.65 -5.44 31.50
CA GLN A 120 3.92 -6.15 31.75
C GLN A 120 3.70 -7.65 31.98
N GLN A 121 2.54 -8.06 32.50
CA GLN A 121 2.20 -9.46 32.76
C GLN A 121 2.08 -10.25 31.45
N LEU A 122 1.49 -9.65 30.42
CA LEU A 122 1.36 -10.25 29.09
C LEU A 122 2.68 -10.65 28.45
N PHE A 123 3.75 -9.90 28.72
CA PHE A 123 5.08 -10.22 28.22
C PHE A 123 5.64 -11.48 28.89
N TRP A 124 5.48 -11.59 30.21
CA TRP A 124 5.91 -12.77 30.99
C TRP A 124 5.08 -14.02 30.64
N ASP A 125 3.78 -13.87 30.45
CA ASP A 125 2.89 -14.97 30.07
C ASP A 125 3.18 -15.47 28.64
N ALA A 126 3.46 -14.56 27.70
CA ALA A 126 3.90 -14.92 26.35
C ALA A 126 5.25 -15.66 26.35
N GLN A 127 6.17 -15.27 27.23
CA GLN A 127 7.44 -15.99 27.40
C GLN A 127 7.23 -17.38 28.02
N ASN A 128 6.33 -17.52 28.99
CA ASN A 128 5.99 -18.81 29.61
C ASN A 128 5.30 -19.77 28.63
N LEU A 129 4.38 -19.31 27.79
CA LEU A 129 3.73 -20.14 26.77
C LEU A 129 4.71 -20.62 25.69
N PHE A 130 5.69 -19.80 25.33
CA PHE A 130 6.77 -20.21 24.43
C PHE A 130 7.63 -21.31 25.06
N GLN A 131 7.96 -21.22 26.36
CA GLN A 131 8.68 -22.27 27.08
C GLN A 131 7.85 -23.57 27.20
N PHE A 132 6.55 -23.45 27.49
CA PHE A 132 5.66 -24.60 27.63
C PHE A 132 5.48 -25.36 26.30
N SER A 133 5.38 -24.63 25.18
CA SER A 133 5.34 -25.21 23.83
C SER A 133 6.60 -25.99 23.46
N GLN A 134 7.76 -25.64 24.02
CA GLN A 134 9.02 -26.38 23.80
C GLN A 134 9.09 -27.64 24.69
N MET A 135 8.44 -27.64 25.85
CA MET A 135 8.39 -28.79 26.76
C MET A 135 7.41 -29.89 26.33
N THR A 136 6.29 -29.53 25.70
CA THR A 136 5.29 -30.51 25.24
C THR A 136 5.65 -31.20 23.92
N ALA A 137 6.74 -30.78 23.26
CA ALA A 137 7.22 -31.36 21.99
C ALA A 137 8.16 -32.57 22.19
N GLN A 138 8.30 -33.09 23.42
CA GLN A 138 9.14 -34.26 23.75
C GLN A 138 8.36 -35.48 24.29
N TYR A 139 7.04 -35.55 24.08
CA TYR A 139 6.24 -36.75 24.33
C TYR A 139 5.41 -37.13 23.10
#